data_AF-A0AA88XTD7-F1
#
_entry.id   AF-A0AA88XTD7-F1
#
_cell.length_a   1.000
_cell.length_b   1.000
_cell.length_c   1.000
_cell.angle_alpha   90.00
_cell.angle_beta   90.00
_cell.angle_gamma   90.00
#
_symmetry.space_group_name_H-M   'P 1'
#
loop_
_entity.id
_entity.type
_entity.pdbx_description
1 polymer ?
#
loop_
_entity_poly.entity_id
_entity_poly.type
_entity_poly.pdbx_seq_one_letter_code
_entity_poly.pdbx_strand_id
1 'polypeptide(L)'
;MTDDSLLLAHPGPCTVDTREADSLSQQEFLKKYAFNKPVIIRHATNNIIFHELCEKEAILHKYGHKRIRLSSANTHSYEKRDVTLKYYVENVMRPQTLDMLGNETFYWFGDNNYTEWEELFHQYIPPPYNLPKLSGVYSFGVAGAGTGVPFHFHGPGFGEVIYGRKRWFLYPPDKTPTFHPNRTTLQWLLEDYPKLSPDDLPLDCTINQGEIIYFPDRWWHGTLNIDTSVFISTFLG
;
A
#
# COMPACT_ATOMS: atom_id res chain seq x y z
N MET A 1 -4.79 18.81 -11.39
CA MET A 1 -3.83 19.13 -10.33
C MET A 1 -4.62 19.47 -9.08
N THR A 2 -4.44 18.70 -8.02
CA THR A 2 -5.04 18.97 -6.70
C THR A 2 -4.37 20.22 -6.13
N ASP A 3 -5.13 21.16 -5.58
CA ASP A 3 -4.59 22.30 -4.84
C ASP A 3 -3.79 21.77 -3.64
N ASP A 4 -2.52 22.15 -3.52
CA ASP A 4 -1.62 21.69 -2.45
C ASP A 4 -2.15 22.02 -1.05
N SER A 5 -3.00 23.05 -0.91
CA SER A 5 -3.65 23.42 0.36
C SER A 5 -4.75 22.45 0.80
N LEU A 6 -5.18 21.55 -0.09
CA LEU A 6 -6.21 20.54 0.16
C LEU A 6 -5.64 19.14 0.46
N LEU A 7 -4.30 18.98 0.45
CA LEU A 7 -3.66 17.71 0.75
C LEU A 7 -3.76 17.40 2.24
N LEU A 8 -4.37 16.27 2.59
CA LEU A 8 -4.46 15.78 3.98
C LEU A 8 -3.08 15.40 4.55
N ALA A 9 -2.16 14.97 3.68
CA ALA A 9 -0.80 14.64 4.03
C ALA A 9 0.13 14.93 2.84
N HIS A 10 1.33 15.40 3.16
CA HIS A 10 2.35 15.69 2.16
C HIS A 10 3.32 14.51 1.96
N PRO A 11 3.97 14.43 0.79
CA PRO A 11 5.10 13.53 0.59
C PRO A 11 6.14 13.71 1.71
N GLY A 12 6.65 12.58 2.21
CA GLY A 12 7.74 12.53 3.18
C GLY A 12 9.13 12.55 2.54
N PRO A 13 10.20 12.63 3.36
CA PRO A 13 11.54 12.27 2.87
C PRO A 13 11.54 10.83 2.37
N CYS A 14 12.54 10.44 1.57
CA CYS A 14 12.79 9.04 1.26
C CYS A 14 14.13 8.61 1.85
N THR A 15 14.06 7.85 2.94
CA THR A 15 15.20 7.32 3.71
C THR A 15 15.42 5.83 3.47
N VAL A 16 14.55 5.19 2.69
CA VAL A 16 14.69 3.81 2.22
C VAL A 16 15.69 3.79 1.05
N ASP A 17 16.55 2.78 0.97
CA ASP A 17 17.43 2.57 -0.21
C ASP A 17 16.58 2.52 -1.48
N THR A 18 16.95 3.29 -2.51
CA THR A 18 16.28 3.29 -3.81
C THR A 18 17.18 2.72 -4.89
N ARG A 19 16.63 1.87 -5.77
CA ARG A 19 17.33 1.20 -6.85
C ARG A 19 16.54 1.26 -8.15
N GLU A 20 17.26 1.45 -9.24
CA GLU A 20 16.75 1.16 -10.58
C GLU A 20 16.79 -0.36 -10.80
N ALA A 21 15.73 -0.93 -11.36
CA ALA A 21 15.62 -2.38 -11.54
C ALA A 21 16.72 -2.95 -12.45
N ASP A 22 17.13 -2.20 -13.47
CA ASP A 22 18.22 -2.57 -14.39
C ASP A 22 19.58 -2.71 -13.67
N SER A 23 19.76 -1.99 -12.57
CA SER A 23 20.97 -1.98 -11.74
C SER A 23 20.93 -2.98 -10.59
N LEU A 24 19.78 -3.61 -10.32
CA LEU A 24 19.58 -4.49 -9.17
C LEU A 24 19.37 -5.92 -9.65
N SER A 25 20.44 -6.72 -9.61
CA SER A 25 20.37 -8.15 -9.94
C SER A 25 19.58 -8.94 -8.89
N GLN A 26 19.01 -10.08 -9.30
CA GLN A 26 18.37 -11.03 -8.39
C GLN A 26 19.30 -11.49 -7.25
N GLN A 27 20.59 -11.74 -7.55
CA GLN A 27 21.57 -12.16 -6.54
C GLN A 27 21.83 -11.05 -5.51
N GLU A 28 21.97 -9.81 -5.96
CA GLU A 28 22.16 -8.67 -5.07
C GLU A 28 20.90 -8.41 -4.23
N PHE A 29 19.72 -8.51 -4.84
CA PHE A 29 18.44 -8.40 -4.14
C PHE A 29 18.35 -9.39 -2.96
N LEU A 30 18.64 -10.67 -3.22
CA LEU A 30 18.65 -11.70 -2.18
C LEU A 30 19.67 -11.42 -1.07
N LYS A 31 20.88 -10.99 -1.46
CA LYS A 31 21.98 -10.77 -0.52
C LYS A 31 21.76 -9.53 0.36
N LYS A 32 21.27 -8.42 -0.21
CA LYS A 32 21.23 -7.11 0.45
C LYS A 32 19.87 -6.76 1.03
N TYR A 33 18.76 -7.23 0.44
CA TYR A 33 17.42 -6.75 0.78
C TYR A 33 16.49 -7.85 1.29
N ALA A 34 16.36 -8.97 0.57
CA ALA A 34 15.31 -9.99 0.81
C ALA A 34 15.15 -10.45 2.28
N PHE A 35 16.23 -10.46 3.05
CA PHE A 35 16.20 -10.91 4.45
C PHE A 35 16.71 -9.86 5.45
N ASN A 36 16.99 -8.64 4.97
CA ASN A 36 17.72 -7.64 5.76
C ASN A 36 16.95 -6.34 5.90
N LYS A 37 16.61 -5.68 4.79
CA LYS A 37 16.02 -4.34 4.83
C LYS A 37 15.15 -4.01 3.61
N PRO A 38 14.20 -3.06 3.73
CA PRO A 38 13.38 -2.59 2.64
C PRO A 38 14.17 -1.93 1.51
N VAL A 39 13.58 -1.89 0.32
CA VAL A 39 14.11 -1.19 -0.84
C VAL A 39 12.98 -0.65 -1.71
N ILE A 40 13.15 0.56 -2.24
CA ILE A 40 12.33 1.08 -3.33
C ILE A 40 12.97 0.68 -4.66
N ILE A 41 12.17 0.13 -5.55
CA ILE A 41 12.59 -0.33 -6.86
C ILE A 41 11.80 0.45 -7.92
N ARG A 42 12.54 1.11 -8.80
CA ARG A 42 12.01 1.92 -9.89
C ARG A 42 12.11 1.16 -11.21
N HIS A 43 11.15 1.41 -12.09
CA HIS A 43 11.11 0.88 -13.45
C HIS A 43 11.25 -0.65 -13.53
N ALA A 44 10.68 -1.37 -12.56
CA ALA A 44 10.81 -2.83 -12.50
C ALA A 44 9.80 -3.57 -13.39
N THR A 45 8.69 -2.92 -13.73
CA THR A 45 7.55 -3.50 -14.44
C THR A 45 7.07 -2.55 -15.54
N ASN A 46 6.47 -3.10 -16.58
CA ASN A 46 5.80 -2.32 -17.63
C ASN A 46 4.30 -2.67 -17.63
N ASN A 47 3.55 -2.00 -16.76
CA ASN A 47 2.15 -2.30 -16.48
C ASN A 47 1.16 -1.44 -17.28
N ILE A 48 1.51 -0.92 -18.48
CA ILE A 48 0.67 0.03 -19.25
C ILE A 48 -0.79 -0.47 -19.41
N ILE A 49 -0.99 -1.72 -19.83
CA ILE A 49 -2.34 -2.30 -19.99
C ILE A 49 -3.08 -2.36 -18.66
N PHE A 50 -2.38 -2.75 -17.58
CA PHE A 50 -2.95 -2.81 -16.25
C PHE A 50 -3.34 -1.41 -15.73
N HIS A 51 -2.53 -0.38 -16.02
CA HIS A 51 -2.86 1.01 -15.71
C HIS A 51 -4.15 1.44 -16.41
N GLU A 52 -4.27 1.22 -17.72
CA GLU A 52 -5.48 1.58 -18.49
C GLU A 52 -6.74 0.91 -17.93
N LEU A 53 -6.66 -0.39 -17.57
CA LEU A 53 -7.77 -1.12 -16.96
C LEU A 53 -8.13 -0.62 -15.54
N CYS A 54 -7.17 -0.03 -14.84
CA CYS A 54 -7.34 0.51 -13.49
C CYS A 54 -7.80 1.98 -13.48
N GLU A 55 -7.92 2.64 -14.64
CA GLU A 55 -8.51 3.97 -14.71
C GLU A 55 -9.94 3.95 -14.17
N LYS A 56 -10.36 5.03 -13.50
CA LYS A 56 -11.66 5.10 -12.82
C LYS A 56 -12.83 4.71 -13.74
N GLU A 57 -12.91 5.30 -14.93
CA GLU A 57 -14.02 5.02 -15.84
C GLU A 57 -13.93 3.58 -16.39
N ALA A 58 -12.73 3.11 -16.73
CA ALA A 58 -12.51 1.75 -17.25
C ALA A 58 -12.88 0.68 -16.20
N ILE A 59 -12.37 0.80 -14.98
CA ILE A 59 -12.60 -0.17 -13.91
C ILE A 59 -14.07 -0.17 -13.47
N LEU A 60 -14.73 0.99 -13.42
CA LEU A 60 -16.15 1.08 -13.08
C LEU A 60 -17.05 0.56 -14.21
N HIS A 61 -16.73 0.87 -15.46
CA HIS A 61 -17.49 0.36 -16.61
C HIS A 61 -17.43 -1.17 -16.66
N LYS A 62 -16.24 -1.75 -16.51
CA LYS A 62 -16.04 -3.20 -16.64
C LYS A 62 -16.40 -3.98 -15.38
N TYR A 63 -15.98 -3.50 -14.21
CA TYR A 63 -16.04 -4.25 -12.95
C TYR A 63 -16.94 -3.61 -11.89
N GLY A 64 -17.60 -2.47 -12.17
CA GLY A 64 -18.39 -1.74 -11.19
C GLY A 64 -19.51 -2.56 -10.53
N HIS A 65 -20.07 -3.54 -11.24
CA HIS A 65 -21.12 -4.43 -10.74
C HIS A 65 -20.60 -5.56 -9.84
N LYS A 66 -19.29 -5.86 -9.86
CA LYS A 66 -18.70 -6.94 -9.06
C LYS A 66 -18.76 -6.60 -7.57
N ARG A 67 -19.00 -7.62 -6.75
CA ARG A 67 -18.92 -7.52 -5.29
C ARG A 67 -17.46 -7.49 -4.86
N ILE A 68 -17.15 -6.58 -3.95
CA ILE A 68 -15.87 -6.45 -3.26
C ILE A 68 -16.10 -6.51 -1.76
N ARG A 69 -15.06 -6.89 -1.02
CA ARG A 69 -15.04 -6.89 0.44
C ARG A 69 -14.17 -5.75 0.94
N LEU A 70 -14.79 -4.79 1.61
CA LEU A 70 -14.09 -3.71 2.31
C LEU A 70 -13.59 -4.21 3.65
N SER A 71 -12.45 -3.67 4.07
CA SER A 71 -11.82 -3.94 5.35
C SER A 71 -11.71 -2.66 6.17
N SER A 72 -11.87 -2.78 7.48
CA SER A 72 -11.56 -1.69 8.41
C SER A 72 -10.08 -1.31 8.34
N ALA A 73 -9.77 -0.02 8.46
CA ALA A 73 -8.44 0.54 8.31
C ALA A 73 -7.59 0.47 9.59
N ASN A 74 -8.05 -0.18 10.65
CA ASN A 74 -7.24 -0.40 11.85
C ASN A 74 -6.28 -1.58 11.66
N THR A 75 -5.32 -1.71 12.57
CA THR A 75 -4.21 -2.69 12.55
C THR A 75 -4.62 -4.11 12.21
N HIS A 76 -5.78 -4.54 12.69
CA HIS A 76 -6.25 -5.91 12.51
C HIS A 76 -7.19 -6.10 11.31
N SER A 77 -7.85 -5.02 10.88
CA SER A 77 -8.74 -5.01 9.71
C SER A 77 -9.84 -6.08 9.76
N TYR A 78 -10.32 -6.45 10.95
CA TYR A 78 -11.24 -7.59 11.16
C TYR A 78 -12.67 -7.31 10.71
N GLU A 79 -13.15 -6.08 10.88
CA GLU A 79 -14.49 -5.72 10.42
C GLU A 79 -14.52 -5.68 8.89
N LYS A 80 -15.49 -6.37 8.29
CA LYS A 80 -15.65 -6.52 6.84
C LYS A 80 -17.02 -6.05 6.38
N ARG A 81 -17.10 -5.46 5.18
CA ARG A 81 -18.37 -5.07 4.54
C ARG A 81 -18.35 -5.41 3.06
N ASP A 82 -19.35 -6.15 2.59
CA ASP A 82 -19.47 -6.47 1.18
C ASP A 82 -20.35 -5.45 0.47
N VAL A 83 -19.84 -4.83 -0.59
CA VAL A 83 -20.55 -3.87 -1.45
C VAL A 83 -20.19 -4.10 -2.91
N THR A 84 -20.83 -3.40 -3.86
CA THR A 84 -20.34 -3.37 -5.24
C THR A 84 -19.19 -2.37 -5.39
N LEU A 85 -18.27 -2.60 -6.33
CA LEU A 85 -17.18 -1.67 -6.61
C LEU A 85 -17.72 -0.27 -6.93
N LYS A 86 -18.78 -0.18 -7.75
CA LYS A 86 -19.41 1.09 -8.10
C LYS A 86 -19.95 1.82 -6.88
N TYR A 87 -20.69 1.14 -6.01
CA TYR A 87 -21.23 1.75 -4.81
C TYR A 87 -20.11 2.26 -3.89
N TYR A 88 -19.05 1.47 -3.72
CA TYR A 88 -17.88 1.88 -2.94
C TYR A 88 -17.24 3.16 -3.48
N VAL A 89 -16.88 3.20 -4.76
CA VAL A 89 -16.18 4.34 -5.37
C VAL A 89 -17.04 5.61 -5.38
N GLU A 90 -18.36 5.48 -5.57
CA GLU A 90 -19.25 6.63 -5.69
C GLU A 90 -19.82 7.15 -4.36
N ASN A 91 -19.94 6.29 -3.33
CA ASN A 91 -20.71 6.63 -2.11
C ASN A 91 -19.93 6.43 -0.79
N VAL A 92 -18.87 5.62 -0.80
CA VAL A 92 -18.14 5.26 0.43
C VAL A 92 -16.74 5.87 0.43
N MET A 93 -16.03 5.77 -0.69
CA MET A 93 -14.67 6.24 -0.84
C MET A 93 -14.63 7.78 -0.79
N ARG A 94 -13.99 8.31 0.24
CA ARG A 94 -13.82 9.75 0.48
C ARG A 94 -12.49 10.02 1.17
N PRO A 95 -11.99 11.26 1.13
CA PRO A 95 -10.82 11.64 1.92
C PRO A 95 -11.07 11.39 3.42
N GLN A 96 -10.02 10.99 4.11
CA GLN A 96 -10.05 10.74 5.54
C GLN A 96 -10.20 12.03 6.36
N THR A 97 -10.83 11.95 7.52
CA THR A 97 -10.92 13.04 8.48
C THR A 97 -10.24 12.67 9.80
N LEU A 98 -9.82 13.67 10.59
CA LEU A 98 -9.09 13.45 11.84
C LEU A 98 -9.98 12.96 13.00
N ASP A 99 -11.29 13.18 12.92
CA ASP A 99 -12.29 12.73 13.88
C ASP A 99 -12.71 11.27 13.70
N MET A 100 -12.37 10.64 12.56
CA MET A 100 -12.72 9.25 12.26
C MET A 100 -11.60 8.28 12.67
N LEU A 101 -11.95 7.20 13.35
CA LEU A 101 -11.00 6.16 13.73
C LEU A 101 -10.75 5.16 12.60
N GLY A 102 -9.64 4.41 12.69
CA GLY A 102 -9.28 3.39 11.72
C GLY A 102 -10.32 2.27 11.64
N ASN A 103 -10.91 1.88 12.78
CA ASN A 103 -11.97 0.86 12.83
C ASN A 103 -13.32 1.32 12.25
N GLU A 104 -13.49 2.63 12.01
CA GLU A 104 -14.68 3.22 11.39
C GLU A 104 -14.48 3.52 9.90
N THR A 105 -13.23 3.46 9.45
CA THR A 105 -12.81 3.74 8.07
C THR A 105 -12.75 2.43 7.29
N PHE A 106 -13.47 2.36 6.16
CA PHE A 106 -13.51 1.15 5.32
C PHE A 106 -13.03 1.46 3.91
N TYR A 107 -12.09 0.66 3.42
CA TYR A 107 -11.64 0.74 2.04
C TYR A 107 -11.32 -0.66 1.49
N TRP A 108 -11.19 -0.75 0.17
CA TRP A 108 -10.93 -2.02 -0.49
C TRP A 108 -9.43 -2.28 -0.56
N PHE A 109 -8.98 -3.31 0.15
CA PHE A 109 -7.63 -3.86 0.07
C PHE A 109 -7.66 -5.32 0.51
N GLY A 110 -7.09 -6.20 -0.31
CA GLY A 110 -7.12 -7.64 -0.05
C GLY A 110 -8.53 -8.23 -0.17
N ASP A 111 -8.68 -9.45 0.35
CA ASP A 111 -9.92 -10.24 0.23
C ASP A 111 -10.47 -10.31 -1.21
N ASN A 112 -9.59 -10.22 -2.19
CA ASN A 112 -9.97 -10.26 -3.60
C ASN A 112 -10.40 -11.69 -3.96
N ASN A 113 -11.54 -11.83 -4.64
CA ASN A 113 -11.95 -13.11 -5.19
C ASN A 113 -11.16 -13.40 -6.47
N TYR A 114 -10.13 -14.25 -6.39
CA TYR A 114 -9.21 -14.51 -7.49
C TYR A 114 -9.88 -15.05 -8.75
N THR A 115 -10.92 -15.85 -8.61
CA THR A 115 -11.67 -16.36 -9.77
C THR A 115 -12.45 -15.24 -10.44
N GLU A 116 -13.07 -14.35 -9.66
CA GLU A 116 -13.85 -13.23 -10.20
C GLU A 116 -12.96 -12.12 -10.79
N TRP A 117 -11.74 -11.96 -10.28
CA TRP A 117 -10.81 -10.90 -10.66
C TRP A 117 -9.63 -11.39 -11.52
N GLU A 118 -9.66 -12.66 -11.93
CA GLU A 118 -8.60 -13.33 -12.71
C GLU A 118 -8.22 -12.53 -13.96
N GLU A 119 -9.22 -12.06 -14.72
CA GLU A 119 -9.00 -11.31 -15.95
C GLU A 119 -8.15 -10.04 -15.72
N LEU A 120 -8.39 -9.32 -14.63
CA LEU A 120 -7.62 -8.13 -14.27
C LEU A 120 -6.20 -8.54 -13.79
N PHE A 121 -6.12 -9.55 -12.93
CA PHE A 121 -4.85 -9.98 -12.35
C PHE A 121 -3.89 -10.62 -13.36
N HIS A 122 -4.41 -11.22 -14.44
CA HIS A 122 -3.60 -11.72 -15.54
C HIS A 122 -2.92 -10.62 -16.36
N GLN A 123 -3.39 -9.37 -16.27
CA GLN A 123 -2.74 -8.24 -16.95
C GLN A 123 -1.64 -7.60 -16.12
N TYR A 124 -1.55 -7.92 -14.82
CA TYR A 124 -0.52 -7.38 -13.94
C TYR A 124 0.79 -8.15 -14.11
N ILE A 125 1.87 -7.42 -14.39
CA ILE A 125 3.24 -7.92 -14.42
C ILE A 125 3.85 -7.63 -13.03
N PRO A 126 4.13 -8.65 -12.21
CA PRO A 126 4.72 -8.45 -10.90
C PRO A 126 6.21 -8.09 -10.97
N PRO A 127 6.80 -7.56 -9.89
CA PRO A 127 8.24 -7.29 -9.81
C PRO A 127 9.07 -8.55 -10.12
N PRO A 128 10.20 -8.43 -10.85
CA PRO A 128 10.96 -9.58 -11.36
C PRO A 128 11.81 -10.30 -10.29
N TYR A 129 11.56 -10.03 -9.01
CA TYR A 129 12.37 -10.51 -7.89
C TYR A 129 11.66 -11.62 -7.14
N ASN A 130 12.38 -12.73 -6.92
CA ASN A 130 11.80 -13.93 -6.32
C ASN A 130 12.50 -14.29 -5.00
N LEU A 131 11.74 -14.81 -4.04
CA LEU A 131 12.30 -15.43 -2.84
C LEU A 131 12.24 -16.95 -2.98
N PRO A 132 13.34 -17.69 -2.69
CA PRO A 132 13.33 -19.15 -2.81
C PRO A 132 12.21 -19.78 -1.98
N LYS A 133 11.45 -20.69 -2.60
CA LYS A 133 10.35 -21.46 -1.99
C LYS A 133 9.10 -20.66 -1.60
N LEU A 134 9.05 -19.36 -1.87
CA LEU A 134 7.86 -18.54 -1.62
C LEU A 134 7.10 -18.29 -2.92
N SER A 135 5.79 -18.18 -2.80
CA SER A 135 4.88 -17.85 -3.89
C SER A 135 4.09 -16.58 -3.57
N GLY A 136 3.73 -15.83 -4.61
CA GLY A 136 3.04 -14.55 -4.48
C GLY A 136 1.53 -14.68 -4.51
N VAL A 137 0.87 -13.98 -3.59
CA VAL A 137 -0.59 -13.79 -3.57
C VAL A 137 -0.85 -12.29 -3.64
N TYR A 138 -1.63 -11.87 -4.62
CA TYR A 138 -2.03 -10.48 -4.83
C TYR A 138 -3.03 -9.92 -3.81
N SER A 139 -2.94 -8.61 -3.60
CA SER A 139 -3.90 -7.83 -2.84
C SER A 139 -4.06 -6.52 -3.57
N PHE A 140 -5.10 -6.44 -4.39
CA PHE A 140 -5.46 -5.24 -5.13
C PHE A 140 -6.39 -4.37 -4.29
N GLY A 141 -6.23 -3.05 -4.40
CA GLY A 141 -7.02 -2.11 -3.63
C GLY A 141 -7.21 -0.76 -4.29
N VAL A 142 -8.30 -0.10 -3.86
CA VAL A 142 -8.69 1.25 -4.25
C VAL A 142 -9.04 2.00 -2.98
N ALA A 143 -8.46 3.17 -2.75
CA ALA A 143 -8.56 3.88 -1.48
C ALA A 143 -8.65 5.40 -1.66
N GLY A 144 -9.36 6.06 -0.75
CA GLY A 144 -9.41 7.52 -0.66
C GLY A 144 -8.13 8.09 -0.02
N ALA A 145 -7.85 9.36 -0.30
CA ALA A 145 -6.73 10.08 0.31
C ALA A 145 -6.82 10.10 1.85
N GLY A 146 -5.68 10.05 2.54
CA GLY A 146 -5.57 10.02 3.99
C GLY A 146 -5.91 8.68 4.65
N THR A 147 -6.34 7.67 3.89
CA THR A 147 -6.57 6.31 4.41
C THR A 147 -5.29 5.47 4.39
N GLY A 148 -5.24 4.39 5.17
CA GLY A 148 -4.15 3.42 5.16
C GLY A 148 -4.22 2.51 6.39
N VAL A 149 -3.27 1.58 6.52
CA VAL A 149 -3.21 0.68 7.69
C VAL A 149 -2.10 1.14 8.63
N PRO A 150 -2.38 1.25 9.96
CA PRO A 150 -1.37 1.47 10.99
C PRO A 150 -0.29 0.38 11.00
N PHE A 151 0.70 0.55 11.88
CA PHE A 151 1.80 -0.40 11.98
C PHE A 151 1.31 -1.84 12.26
N HIS A 152 1.75 -2.75 11.41
CA HIS A 152 1.59 -4.20 11.57
C HIS A 152 2.77 -4.89 10.90
N PHE A 153 2.85 -6.21 10.98
CA PHE A 153 3.83 -6.99 10.25
C PHE A 153 3.24 -8.33 9.83
N HIS A 154 3.85 -8.94 8.82
CA HIS A 154 3.55 -10.28 8.33
C HIS A 154 4.74 -10.77 7.48
N GLY A 155 4.51 -11.79 6.65
CA GLY A 155 5.48 -12.29 5.66
C GLY A 155 5.99 -11.20 4.72
N PRO A 156 7.09 -11.46 3.98
CA PRO A 156 7.66 -10.49 3.06
C PRO A 156 6.71 -10.19 1.91
N GLY A 157 6.92 -9.05 1.24
CA GLY A 157 6.08 -8.71 0.11
C GLY A 157 6.55 -7.50 -0.68
N PHE A 158 5.85 -7.30 -1.80
CA PHE A 158 5.98 -6.13 -2.65
C PHE A 158 4.72 -5.28 -2.57
N GLY A 159 4.86 -3.97 -2.71
CA GLY A 159 3.73 -3.05 -2.90
C GLY A 159 4.02 -2.11 -4.06
N GLU A 160 3.12 -2.04 -5.03
CA GLU A 160 3.20 -1.16 -6.20
C GLU A 160 2.03 -0.18 -6.20
N VAL A 161 2.30 1.08 -6.55
CA VAL A 161 1.27 2.10 -6.74
C VAL A 161 0.94 2.22 -8.22
N ILE A 162 -0.32 1.98 -8.58
CA ILE A 162 -0.82 2.06 -9.95
C ILE A 162 -1.31 3.48 -10.25
N TYR A 163 -1.98 4.11 -9.28
CA TYR A 163 -2.38 5.51 -9.34
C TYR A 163 -2.24 6.14 -7.96
N GLY A 164 -1.91 7.43 -7.93
CA GLY A 164 -1.72 8.20 -6.71
C GLY A 164 -0.31 8.02 -6.13
N ARG A 165 -0.20 8.22 -4.82
CA ARG A 165 1.04 8.07 -4.06
C ARG A 165 0.74 7.45 -2.69
N LYS A 166 1.67 6.64 -2.20
CA LYS A 166 1.56 6.00 -0.89
C LYS A 166 2.83 6.23 -0.09
N ARG A 167 2.67 6.75 1.13
CA ARG A 167 3.76 6.92 2.10
C ARG A 167 3.84 5.69 2.99
N TRP A 168 5.05 5.21 3.19
CA TRP A 168 5.39 4.04 3.99
C TRP A 168 6.28 4.45 5.15
N PHE A 169 5.98 3.89 6.31
CA PHE A 169 6.77 4.03 7.53
C PHE A 169 7.20 2.64 7.97
N LEU A 170 8.50 2.38 8.11
CA LEU A 170 9.02 1.04 8.40
C LEU A 170 9.96 1.03 9.60
N TYR A 171 9.84 -0.01 10.43
CA TYR A 171 10.80 -0.33 11.48
C TYR A 171 11.32 -1.76 11.33
N PRO A 172 12.59 -2.01 11.68
CA PRO A 172 13.11 -3.36 11.72
C PRO A 172 12.37 -4.21 12.78
N PRO A 173 12.38 -5.55 12.66
CA PRO A 173 11.58 -6.42 13.54
C PRO A 173 11.87 -6.28 15.04
N ASP A 174 13.09 -5.89 15.40
CA ASP A 174 13.57 -5.70 16.77
C ASP A 174 13.21 -4.34 17.38
N LYS A 175 12.66 -3.41 16.58
CA LYS A 175 12.23 -2.09 17.03
C LYS A 175 10.70 -1.95 16.92
N THR A 176 10.01 -2.24 18.01
CA THR A 176 8.55 -2.10 18.07
C THR A 176 8.14 -0.62 18.04
N PRO A 177 7.31 -0.18 17.07
CA PRO A 177 6.80 1.18 17.04
C PRO A 177 5.81 1.46 18.18
N THR A 178 5.78 2.70 18.66
CA THR A 178 4.72 3.19 19.56
C THR A 178 3.57 3.76 18.73
N PHE A 179 2.39 3.17 18.82
CA PHE A 179 1.18 3.61 18.11
C PHE A 179 -0.07 3.03 18.79
N HIS A 180 -1.24 3.60 18.50
CA HIS A 180 -2.52 3.07 18.96
C HIS A 180 -3.18 2.26 17.83
N PRO A 181 -3.57 0.98 18.05
CA PRO A 181 -3.94 0.09 16.96
C PRO A 181 -5.22 0.45 16.23
N ASN A 182 -6.11 1.23 16.86
CA ASN A 182 -7.36 1.74 16.26
C ASN A 182 -7.26 3.17 15.71
N ARG A 183 -6.16 3.89 15.96
CA ARG A 183 -5.96 5.21 15.34
C ARG A 183 -5.51 5.02 13.90
N THR A 184 -5.83 5.99 13.06
CA THR A 184 -5.42 5.97 11.64
C THR A 184 -3.93 6.30 11.51
N THR A 185 -3.30 5.85 10.43
CA THR A 185 -1.92 6.29 10.10
C THR A 185 -1.84 7.81 9.94
N LEU A 186 -2.91 8.45 9.47
CA LEU A 186 -3.00 9.90 9.35
C LEU A 186 -2.95 10.60 10.71
N GLN A 187 -3.74 10.13 11.68
CA GLN A 187 -3.72 10.65 13.05
C GLN A 187 -2.32 10.47 13.67
N TRP A 188 -1.72 9.28 13.51
CA TRP A 188 -0.36 9.04 13.98
C TRP A 188 0.67 9.98 13.32
N LEU A 189 0.59 10.17 12.00
CA LEU A 189 1.49 11.07 11.26
C LEU A 189 1.37 12.52 11.70
N LEU A 190 0.17 13.00 12.01
CA LEU A 190 -0.05 14.40 12.35
C LEU A 190 0.19 14.69 13.84
N GLU A 191 -0.06 13.72 14.71
CA GLU A 191 -0.04 13.94 16.15
C GLU A 191 1.13 13.27 16.88
N ASP A 192 1.63 12.13 16.41
CA ASP A 192 2.65 11.34 17.10
C ASP A 192 4.02 11.44 16.41
N TYR A 193 4.07 11.35 15.08
CA TYR A 193 5.31 11.43 14.29
C TYR A 193 6.15 12.71 14.59
N PRO A 194 5.58 13.92 14.71
CA PRO A 194 6.37 15.13 14.99
C PRO A 194 6.99 15.15 16.40
N LYS A 195 6.57 14.25 17.29
CA LYS A 195 7.05 14.14 18.67
C LYS A 195 8.15 13.08 18.84
N LEU A 196 8.46 12.31 17.79
CA LEU A 196 9.48 11.27 17.84
C LEU A 196 10.87 11.87 18.03
N SER A 197 11.70 11.20 18.84
CA SER A 197 13.12 11.51 18.89
C SER A 197 13.80 11.07 17.59
N PRO A 198 14.98 11.62 17.23
CA PRO A 198 15.71 11.20 16.04
C PRO A 198 15.97 9.68 15.96
N ASP A 199 16.25 9.07 17.11
CA ASP A 199 16.50 7.62 17.22
C ASP A 199 15.22 6.80 17.07
N ASP A 200 14.05 7.41 17.28
CA ASP A 200 12.73 6.78 17.15
C ASP A 200 12.11 6.97 15.76
N LEU A 201 12.72 7.73 14.85
CA LEU A 201 12.18 7.91 13.51
C LEU A 201 12.12 6.57 12.74
N PRO A 202 11.04 6.31 11.99
CA PRO A 202 10.97 5.17 11.07
C PRO A 202 11.84 5.43 9.84
N LEU A 203 12.10 4.37 9.06
CA LEU A 203 12.31 4.58 7.64
C LEU A 203 11.02 5.14 7.04
N ASP A 204 11.14 6.22 6.30
CA ASP A 204 10.04 6.96 5.69
C ASP A 204 10.33 7.11 4.20
N CYS A 205 9.36 6.73 3.37
CA CYS A 205 9.42 7.03 1.95
C CYS A 205 8.03 7.14 1.34
N THR A 206 7.84 8.12 0.46
CA THR A 206 6.67 8.20 -0.42
C THR A 206 6.99 7.55 -1.74
N ILE A 207 6.28 6.47 -2.07
CA ILE A 207 6.36 5.84 -3.38
C ILE A 207 5.30 6.42 -4.31
N ASN A 208 5.71 6.65 -5.54
CA ASN A 208 4.93 7.25 -6.62
C ASN A 208 4.37 6.17 -7.55
N GLN A 209 3.53 6.59 -8.49
CA GLN A 209 3.02 5.74 -9.54
C GLN A 209 4.17 4.98 -10.26
N GLY A 210 4.02 3.65 -10.35
CA GLY A 210 4.98 2.73 -10.95
C GLY A 210 6.18 2.36 -10.06
N GLU A 211 6.34 2.99 -8.88
CA GLU A 211 7.37 2.59 -7.92
C GLU A 211 6.91 1.42 -7.06
N ILE A 212 7.85 0.52 -6.77
CA ILE A 212 7.62 -0.68 -5.97
C ILE A 212 8.40 -0.54 -4.66
N ILE A 213 7.77 -0.83 -3.54
CA ILE A 213 8.47 -1.12 -2.29
C ILE A 213 8.56 -2.63 -2.08
N TYR A 214 9.72 -3.12 -1.68
CA TYR A 214 9.87 -4.43 -1.06
C TYR A 214 10.05 -4.27 0.45
N PHE A 215 9.33 -5.06 1.25
CA PHE A 215 9.53 -5.17 2.70
C PHE A 215 9.84 -6.63 3.08
N PRO A 216 10.89 -6.87 3.90
CA PRO A 216 11.24 -8.21 4.34
C PRO A 216 10.27 -8.78 5.39
N ASP A 217 10.43 -10.07 5.68
CA ASP A 217 9.66 -10.77 6.71
C ASP A 217 9.71 -10.02 8.05
N ARG A 218 8.56 -9.91 8.72
CA ARG A 218 8.36 -9.31 10.05
C ARG A 218 8.75 -7.84 10.20
N TRP A 219 9.06 -7.12 9.12
CA TRP A 219 9.25 -5.68 9.19
C TRP A 219 7.93 -4.99 9.55
N TRP A 220 7.96 -4.19 10.61
CA TRP A 220 6.83 -3.33 10.95
C TRP A 220 6.62 -2.32 9.84
N HIS A 221 5.39 -2.17 9.38
CA HIS A 221 5.06 -1.18 8.37
C HIS A 221 3.69 -0.55 8.60
N GLY A 222 3.66 0.78 8.51
CA GLY A 222 2.46 1.59 8.44
C GLY A 222 2.36 2.22 7.04
N THR A 223 1.14 2.31 6.51
CA THR A 223 0.89 2.84 5.16
C THR A 223 -0.10 3.99 5.20
N LEU A 224 0.06 4.94 4.28
CA LEU A 224 -0.81 6.09 4.11
C LEU A 224 -0.94 6.43 2.62
N ASN A 225 -2.14 6.30 2.06
CA ASN A 225 -2.47 6.84 0.74
C ASN A 225 -2.56 8.36 0.86
N ILE A 226 -1.58 9.10 0.33
CA ILE A 226 -1.60 10.58 0.43
C ILE A 226 -2.48 11.21 -0.67
N ASP A 227 -2.75 10.45 -1.73
CA ASP A 227 -3.78 10.74 -2.74
C ASP A 227 -4.82 9.62 -2.77
N THR A 228 -5.94 9.85 -3.46
CA THR A 228 -6.79 8.75 -3.91
C THR A 228 -5.95 7.81 -4.77
N SER A 229 -5.90 6.54 -4.38
CA SER A 229 -4.90 5.62 -4.87
C SER A 229 -5.49 4.30 -5.33
N VAL A 230 -4.88 3.75 -6.38
CA VAL A 230 -5.04 2.35 -6.80
C VAL A 230 -3.69 1.68 -6.60
N PHE A 231 -3.67 0.53 -5.97
CA PHE A 231 -2.43 -0.15 -5.63
C PHE A 231 -2.62 -1.66 -5.65
N ILE A 232 -1.50 -2.37 -5.74
CA ILE A 232 -1.46 -3.81 -5.63
C ILE A 232 -0.27 -4.22 -4.76
N SER A 233 -0.48 -5.23 -3.94
CA SER A 233 0.58 -5.84 -3.14
C SER A 233 0.71 -7.31 -3.50
N THR A 234 1.92 -7.85 -3.44
CA THR A 234 2.20 -9.27 -3.59
C THR A 234 2.75 -9.76 -2.26
N PHE A 235 1.95 -10.50 -1.51
CA PHE A 235 2.37 -11.15 -0.27
C PHE A 235 3.03 -12.49 -0.60
N LEU A 236 4.21 -12.73 -0.03
CA LEU A 236 4.99 -13.92 -0.30
C LEU A 236 4.85 -14.90 0.86
N GLY A 237 4.39 -16.12 0.55
CA GLY A 237 4.15 -17.20 1.52
C GLY A 237 4.39 -18.59 0.96
#